data_AF-A0A4C1XY22-F1
#
_entry.id   AF-A0A4C1XY22-F1
#
_cell.length_a   1.000
_cell.length_b   1.000
_cell.length_c   1.000
_cell.angle_alpha   90.00
_cell.angle_beta   90.00
_cell.angle_gamma   90.00
#
_symmetry.space_group_name_H-M   'P 1'
#
loop_
_entity.id
_entity.type
_entity.pdbx_description
1 polymer ?
#
loop_
_entity_poly.entity_id
_entity_poly.type
_entity_poly.pdbx_seq_one_letter_code
_entity_poly.pdbx_strand_id
1 'polypeptide(L)'
;MIETDRRVIYHEIRTSLGISMSQPQSILHKYWGMKKLCSRWIPHNFTEVQKTDRVTWWNAMLTRFKEGASNLVQDIVTGYETWIYVYDLKTTIDRMGLSRRAEINQSGVRAKYF
;
A
#
# COMPACT_ATOMS: atom_id res chain seq x y z
N MET A 1 16.29 21.60 -9.82
CA MET A 1 15.45 20.65 -10.59
C MET A 1 15.04 19.46 -9.72
N ILE A 2 15.94 18.55 -9.35
CA ILE A 2 15.58 17.34 -8.57
C ILE A 2 15.26 17.64 -7.10
N GLU A 3 15.88 18.68 -6.53
CA GLU A 3 15.52 19.18 -5.20
C GLU A 3 14.12 19.78 -5.16
N THR A 4 13.69 20.41 -6.26
CA THR A 4 12.39 21.07 -6.41
C THR A 4 11.28 20.06 -6.72
N ASP A 5 11.54 19.12 -7.62
CA ASP A 5 10.64 18.02 -7.94
C ASP A 5 11.39 16.67 -7.89
N ARG A 6 10.97 15.82 -6.96
CA ARG A 6 11.55 14.49 -6.75
C ARG A 6 11.06 13.45 -7.75
N ARG A 7 10.13 13.80 -8.65
CA ARG A 7 9.50 12.90 -9.64
C ARG A 7 10.03 13.08 -11.06
N VAL A 8 11.02 13.95 -11.25
CA VAL A 8 11.64 14.23 -12.55
C VAL A 8 12.18 12.95 -13.19
N ILE A 9 11.87 12.76 -14.48
CA ILE A 9 12.33 11.61 -15.26
C ILE A 9 13.65 11.90 -16.00
N TYR A 10 14.42 10.86 -16.33
CA TYR A 10 15.72 11.01 -17.00
C TYR A 10 15.63 11.78 -18.33
N HIS A 11 14.52 11.70 -19.04
CA HIS A 11 14.31 12.46 -20.27
C HIS A 11 14.24 13.98 -20.03
N GLU A 12 13.57 14.42 -18.98
CA GLU A 12 13.50 15.84 -18.63
C GLU A 12 14.88 16.37 -18.20
N ILE A 13 15.64 15.56 -17.47
CA ILE A 13 17.02 15.90 -17.07
C ILE A 13 17.91 16.02 -18.30
N ARG A 14 17.77 15.08 -19.24
CA ARG A 14 18.49 15.12 -20.51
C ARG A 14 18.17 16.39 -21.28
N THR A 15 16.89 16.68 -21.49
CA THR A 15 16.45 17.82 -22.30
C THR A 15 16.85 19.15 -21.68
N SER A 16 16.75 19.27 -20.35
CA SER A 16 17.13 20.51 -19.63
C SER A 16 18.64 20.76 -19.62
N LEU A 17 19.46 19.72 -19.53
CA LEU A 17 20.92 19.85 -19.45
C LEU A 17 21.65 19.65 -20.79
N GLY A 18 20.96 19.20 -21.84
CA GLY A 18 21.55 18.93 -23.16
C GLY A 18 22.54 17.76 -23.17
N ILE A 19 22.42 16.83 -22.23
CA ILE A 19 23.37 15.72 -22.03
C ILE A 19 22.98 14.44 -22.78
N SER A 20 23.81 13.41 -22.76
CA SER A 20 23.47 12.08 -23.31
C SER A 20 22.59 11.30 -22.33
N MET A 21 21.81 10.30 -22.80
CA MET A 21 20.90 9.53 -21.93
C MET A 21 21.62 8.70 -20.84
N SER A 22 22.90 8.37 -21.02
CA SER A 22 23.68 7.58 -20.05
C SER A 22 24.25 8.44 -18.90
N GLN A 23 24.32 9.76 -19.10
CA GLN A 23 24.89 10.70 -18.14
C GLN A 23 24.01 10.94 -16.90
N PRO A 24 22.68 11.15 -17.00
CA PRO A 24 21.80 11.32 -15.84
C PRO A 24 21.93 10.18 -14.83
N GLN A 25 21.97 8.93 -15.28
CA GLN A 25 22.11 7.78 -14.40
C GLN A 25 23.46 7.78 -13.67
N SER A 26 24.55 8.04 -14.40
CA SER A 26 25.89 8.11 -13.82
C SER A 26 25.98 9.21 -12.77
N ILE A 27 25.49 10.42 -13.08
CA ILE A 27 25.49 11.58 -12.19
C ILE A 27 24.69 11.28 -10.91
N LEU A 28 23.44 10.84 -11.06
CA LEU A 28 22.55 10.62 -9.92
C LEU A 28 23.02 9.49 -9.02
N HIS A 29 23.38 8.34 -9.58
CA HIS A 29 23.68 7.16 -8.78
C HIS A 29 25.13 7.13 -8.30
N LYS A 30 26.10 7.51 -9.14
CA LYS A 30 27.54 7.39 -8.82
C LYS A 30 28.11 8.62 -8.14
N TYR A 31 27.80 9.81 -8.65
CA TYR A 31 28.37 11.06 -8.11
C TYR A 31 27.54 11.61 -6.95
N TRP A 32 26.21 11.51 -7.01
CA TRP A 32 25.32 12.03 -5.96
C TRP A 32 24.78 10.95 -5.02
N GLY A 33 25.04 9.66 -5.30
CA GLY A 33 24.63 8.56 -4.41
C GLY A 33 23.10 8.40 -4.26
N MET A 34 22.32 8.96 -5.17
CA MET A 34 20.86 8.94 -5.12
C MET A 34 20.31 7.58 -5.54
N LYS A 35 19.21 7.16 -4.91
CA LYS A 35 18.49 5.94 -5.28
C LYS A 35 17.10 6.30 -5.81
N LYS A 36 16.65 5.58 -6.84
CA LYS A 36 15.28 5.68 -7.31
C LYS A 36 14.36 4.98 -6.30
N LEU A 37 13.44 5.74 -5.70
CA LEU A 37 12.43 5.22 -4.79
C LEU A 37 11.06 5.28 -5.44
N CYS A 38 10.22 4.28 -5.18
CA CYS A 38 8.82 4.32 -5.54
C CYS A 38 8.06 5.19 -4.53
N SER A 39 7.15 6.04 -5.00
CA SER A 39 6.25 6.78 -4.12
C SER A 39 5.33 5.83 -3.38
N ARG A 40 5.08 6.10 -2.09
CA ARG A 40 4.08 5.36 -1.31
C ARG A 40 2.67 5.68 -1.83
N TRP A 41 1.81 4.66 -1.92
CA TRP A 41 0.39 4.87 -2.22
C TRP A 41 -0.29 5.55 -1.04
N ILE A 42 -1.06 6.61 -1.33
CA ILE A 42 -1.81 7.37 -0.34
C ILE A 42 -3.30 7.07 -0.58
N PRO A 43 -4.02 6.50 0.40
CA PRO A 43 -5.41 6.10 0.20
C PRO A 43 -6.37 7.25 -0.14
N HIS A 44 -6.12 8.43 0.42
CA HIS A 44 -6.99 9.58 0.26
C HIS A 44 -6.18 10.88 0.28
N ASN A 45 -6.53 11.81 -0.61
CA ASN A 45 -5.98 13.16 -0.60
C ASN A 45 -6.84 14.04 0.32
N PHE A 46 -6.35 14.31 1.53
CA PHE A 46 -7.08 15.13 2.50
C PHE A 46 -7.05 16.62 2.15
N THR A 47 -8.17 17.29 2.43
CA THR A 47 -8.24 18.76 2.46
C THR A 47 -7.50 19.32 3.68
N GLU A 48 -7.15 20.60 3.66
CA GLU A 48 -6.47 21.24 4.81
C GLU A 48 -7.32 21.17 6.10
N VAL A 49 -8.64 21.28 5.98
CA VAL A 49 -9.57 21.12 7.10
C VAL A 49 -9.48 19.70 7.67
N GLN A 50 -9.58 18.67 6.81
CA GLN A 50 -9.47 17.27 7.24
C GLN A 50 -8.12 16.95 7.90
N LYS A 51 -7.03 17.56 7.43
CA LYS A 51 -5.71 17.42 8.06
C LYS A 51 -5.71 18.05 9.45
N THR A 52 -6.28 19.24 9.59
CA THR A 52 -6.37 19.97 10.86
C THR A 52 -7.23 19.20 11.87
N ASP A 53 -8.39 18.71 11.45
CA ASP A 53 -9.28 17.90 12.29
C ASP A 53 -8.57 16.63 12.76
N ARG A 54 -7.87 15.95 11.85
CA ARG A 54 -7.11 14.75 12.17
C ARG A 54 -6.01 15.03 13.20
N VAL A 55 -5.23 16.10 13.02
CA VAL A 55 -4.16 16.48 13.99
C VAL A 55 -4.77 16.84 15.35
N THR A 56 -5.87 17.58 15.35
CA THR A 56 -6.60 17.97 16.58
C THR A 56 -7.09 16.75 17.34
N TRP A 57 -7.73 15.80 16.64
CA TRP A 57 -8.17 14.53 17.21
C TRP A 57 -7.01 13.73 17.80
N TRP A 58 -5.91 13.59 17.06
CA TRP A 58 -4.73 12.86 17.52
C TRP A 58 -4.10 13.49 18.77
N ASN A 59 -4.04 14.81 18.85
CA ASN A 59 -3.53 15.51 20.03
C ASN A 59 -4.44 15.28 21.25
N ALA A 60 -5.77 15.34 21.07
CA ALA A 60 -6.70 15.03 22.14
C ALA A 60 -6.54 13.58 22.64
N MET A 61 -6.37 12.63 21.70
CA MET A 61 -6.14 11.22 22.02
C MET A 61 -4.79 11.01 22.73
N LEU A 62 -3.74 11.70 22.30
CA LEU A 62 -2.42 11.62 22.93
C LEU A 62 -2.46 12.15 24.37
N THR A 63 -3.18 13.24 24.63
CA THR A 63 -3.38 13.76 25.99
C THR A 63 -4.10 12.76 26.88
N ARG A 64 -5.14 12.09 26.36
CA ARG A 64 -5.81 10.99 27.09
C ARG A 64 -4.89 9.82 27.40
N PHE A 65 -3.85 9.62 26.60
CA PHE A 65 -2.90 8.51 26.75
C PHE A 65 -1.73 8.82 27.69
N LYS A 66 -1.34 10.09 27.80
CA LYS A 66 -0.24 10.50 28.69
C LYS A 66 -0.61 10.22 30.15
N GLU A 67 0.38 9.72 30.89
CA GLU A 67 0.33 9.21 32.27
C GLU A 67 -0.02 7.72 32.44
N GLY A 68 -0.45 6.99 31.40
CA GLY A 68 -0.70 5.53 31.51
C GLY A 68 -1.77 5.13 32.54
N ALA A 69 -2.43 6.12 33.15
CA ALA A 69 -3.41 5.99 34.24
C ALA A 69 -4.85 6.08 33.74
N SER A 70 -5.07 6.39 32.46
CA SER A 70 -6.41 6.57 31.91
C SER A 70 -7.02 5.22 31.55
N ASN A 71 -7.78 4.63 32.49
CA ASN A 71 -8.67 3.49 32.24
C ASN A 71 -9.60 3.70 31.03
N LEU A 72 -9.87 4.95 30.66
CA LEU A 72 -10.72 5.32 29.51
C LEU A 72 -10.21 4.78 28.16
N VAL A 73 -8.92 4.43 28.04
CA VAL A 73 -8.40 3.77 26.83
C VAL A 73 -8.84 2.31 26.77
N GLN A 74 -8.94 1.63 27.92
CA GLN A 74 -9.42 0.24 28.01
C GLN A 74 -10.91 0.13 27.63
N ASP A 75 -11.66 1.22 27.75
CA ASP A 75 -13.06 1.30 27.33
C ASP A 75 -13.24 1.44 25.80
N ILE A 76 -12.16 1.67 25.04
CA ILE A 76 -12.25 1.86 23.59
C ILE A 76 -12.34 0.51 22.89
N VAL A 77 -13.54 0.21 22.38
CA VAL A 77 -13.77 -0.92 21.47
C VAL A 77 -13.67 -0.44 20.03
N THR A 78 -12.74 -1.00 19.25
CA THR A 78 -12.60 -0.72 17.82
C THR A 78 -13.11 -1.89 16.99
N GLY A 79 -13.87 -1.62 15.93
CA GLY A 79 -14.25 -2.59 14.91
C GLY A 79 -13.82 -2.12 13.53
N TYR A 80 -13.44 -3.06 12.67
CA TYR A 80 -13.17 -2.81 11.26
C TYR A 80 -13.71 -3.96 10.42
N GLU A 81 -14.27 -3.62 9.27
CA GLU A 81 -14.73 -4.59 8.29
C GLU A 81 -13.64 -4.79 7.24
N THR A 82 -13.31 -6.05 6.97
CA THR A 82 -12.34 -6.41 5.93
C THR A 82 -13.03 -7.33 4.93
N TRP A 83 -12.95 -6.98 3.66
CA TRP A 83 -13.43 -7.84 2.57
C TRP A 83 -12.50 -9.05 2.44
N ILE A 84 -13.04 -10.24 2.67
CA ILE A 84 -12.33 -11.49 2.42
C ILE A 84 -12.76 -11.99 1.05
N TYR A 85 -11.84 -11.93 0.09
CA TYR A 85 -12.07 -12.51 -1.22
C TYR A 85 -11.98 -14.04 -1.14
N VAL A 86 -13.10 -14.73 -1.30
CA VAL A 86 -13.13 -16.20 -1.40
C VAL A 86 -12.79 -16.59 -2.84
N TYR A 87 -11.56 -17.05 -3.04
CA TYR A 87 -11.10 -17.52 -4.33
C TYR A 87 -11.47 -18.99 -4.51
N ASP A 88 -12.36 -19.28 -5.47
CA ASP A 88 -12.59 -20.66 -5.90
C ASP A 88 -11.52 -21.08 -6.93
N LEU A 89 -10.61 -21.93 -6.47
CA LEU A 89 -9.55 -22.50 -7.29
C LEU A 89 -10.12 -23.34 -8.46
N LYS A 90 -11.28 -23.98 -8.28
CA LYS A 90 -11.86 -24.88 -9.28
C LYS A 90 -12.29 -24.10 -10.52
N THR A 91 -13.10 -23.07 -10.35
CA THR A 91 -13.57 -22.22 -11.45
C THR A 91 -12.43 -21.50 -12.15
N THR A 92 -11.36 -21.14 -11.44
CA THR A 92 -10.24 -20.44 -12.05
C THR A 92 -9.31 -21.37 -12.82
N ILE A 93 -9.02 -22.56 -12.30
CA ILE A 93 -8.25 -23.59 -13.02
C ILE A 93 -9.01 -24.04 -14.28
N ASP A 94 -10.34 -24.15 -14.21
CA ASP A 94 -11.20 -24.46 -15.36
C ASP A 94 -11.18 -23.30 -16.39
N ARG A 95 -11.28 -22.04 -15.94
CA ARG A 95 -11.25 -20.85 -16.80
C ARG A 95 -9.87 -20.62 -17.45
N MET A 96 -8.79 -20.96 -16.74
CA MET A 96 -7.41 -20.89 -17.25
C MET A 96 -7.05 -22.10 -18.13
N GLY A 97 -7.94 -23.08 -18.29
CA GLY A 97 -7.69 -24.28 -19.09
C GLY A 97 -6.61 -25.21 -18.50
N LEU A 98 -6.32 -25.08 -17.20
CA LEU A 98 -5.28 -25.83 -16.49
C LEU A 98 -5.82 -27.05 -15.74
N SER A 99 -7.11 -27.36 -15.89
CA SER A 99 -7.74 -28.50 -15.25
C SER A 99 -7.25 -29.81 -15.86
N ARG A 100 -6.37 -30.52 -15.14
CA ARG A 100 -6.08 -31.93 -15.44
C ARG A 100 -7.28 -32.77 -15.00
N ARG A 101 -7.91 -33.48 -15.95
CA ARG A 101 -8.92 -34.53 -15.65
C ARG A 101 -8.26 -35.61 -14.79
N ALA A 102 -8.55 -35.60 -13.50
CA ALA A 102 -8.38 -36.78 -12.66
C ALA A 102 -9.77 -37.33 -12.38
N GLU A 103 -10.11 -38.44 -13.03
CA GLU A 103 -11.21 -39.30 -12.61
C GLU A 103 -10.83 -39.90 -11.25
N ILE A 104 -11.49 -39.47 -10.18
CA ILE A 104 -11.44 -40.18 -8.91
C ILE A 104 -12.88 -40.36 -8.44
N ASN A 105 -13.24 -41.64 -8.35
CA ASN A 105 -14.56 -42.18 -8.10
C ASN A 105 -15.18 -41.68 -6.79
N GLN A 106 -16.50 -41.54 -6.84
CA GLN A 106 -17.39 -41.22 -5.72
C GLN A 106 -17.11 -42.10 -4.49
N SER A 107 -16.74 -41.49 -3.36
CA SER A 107 -17.21 -41.94 -2.04
C SER A 107 -17.10 -40.82 -1.00
N GLY A 108 -18.26 -40.53 -0.38
CA GLY A 108 -18.56 -39.78 0.85
C GLY A 108 -17.58 -38.76 1.44
N VAL A 109 -18.07 -37.54 1.70
CA VAL A 109 -18.46 -37.04 3.05
C VAL A 109 -19.25 -35.73 2.86
N ARG A 110 -20.48 -35.69 3.37
CA ARG A 110 -21.31 -34.47 3.44
C ARG A 110 -20.98 -33.75 4.76
N ALA A 111 -20.19 -32.69 4.72
CA ALA A 111 -20.06 -31.78 5.85
C ALA A 111 -21.37 -30.97 5.98
N LYS A 112 -22.16 -31.26 7.00
CA LYS A 112 -23.22 -30.36 7.48
C LYS A 112 -22.52 -29.29 8.35
N TYR A 113 -22.64 -28.03 7.96
CA TYR A 113 -22.35 -26.92 8.85
C TYR A 113 -23.58 -26.70 9.75
N PHE A 114 -23.34 -26.60 11.05
CA PHE A 114 -24.33 -26.18 12.05
C PHE A 114 -24.72 -24.72 11.82
#